data_AF-A0A524H325-F1
#
_entry.id   AF-A0A524H325-F1
#
_cell.length_a   1.000
_cell.length_b   1.000
_cell.length_c   1.000
_cell.angle_alpha   90.00
_cell.angle_beta   90.00
_cell.angle_gamma   90.00
#
_symmetry.space_group_name_H-M   'P 1'
#
loop_
_entity.id
_entity.type
_entity.pdbx_description
1 polymer ?
#
loop_
_entity_poly.entity_id
_entity_poly.type
_entity_poly.pdbx_seq_one_letter_code
_entity_poly.pdbx_strand_id
1 'polypeptide(L)'
;MVAAYPLAAALAGSIRREGAWVTIVISRQDFSFLPRAALYRLNDRLEPLAAPAIERGDSLFVPYQFVSEILPRYLGELYKFDRLAARLVQLGTVAAPAPKRLPNGLLPGHIVTVDAGHGGADPGTLGRFFPRGVTEKDVTLKVALLLQKELVARGITVRMTRTTDTRPSNLIRAPTCDASCDLFVSLHVDALDTRKRRD
;
A
#
# COMPACT_ATOMS: atom_id res chain seq x y z
N MET A 1 -17.12 12.89 -19.13
CA MET A 1 -16.98 11.96 -17.98
C MET A 1 -15.51 11.84 -17.65
N VAL A 2 -15.15 11.61 -16.38
CA VAL A 2 -13.78 11.45 -15.92
C VAL A 2 -13.68 10.14 -15.12
N ALA A 3 -12.64 9.34 -15.36
CA ALA A 3 -12.43 8.10 -14.62
C ALA A 3 -12.02 8.42 -13.17
N ALA A 4 -12.75 7.86 -12.20
CA ALA A 4 -12.57 8.16 -10.78
C ALA A 4 -11.21 7.69 -10.26
N TYR A 5 -10.73 6.51 -10.68
CA TYR A 5 -9.50 5.93 -10.14
C TYR A 5 -8.25 6.74 -10.50
N PRO A 6 -8.00 7.08 -11.79
CA PRO A 6 -6.90 7.98 -12.14
C PRO A 6 -7.03 9.37 -11.51
N LEU A 7 -8.25 9.90 -11.39
CA LEU A 7 -8.52 11.18 -10.75
C LEU A 7 -8.13 11.15 -9.25
N ALA A 8 -8.57 10.13 -8.51
CA ALA A 8 -8.24 9.98 -7.09
C ALA A 8 -6.72 9.84 -6.92
N ALA A 9 -6.07 8.99 -7.72
CA ALA A 9 -4.62 8.82 -7.68
C ALA A 9 -3.86 10.14 -7.95
N ALA A 10 -4.29 10.92 -8.94
CA ALA A 10 -3.67 12.21 -9.28
C ALA A 10 -3.82 13.28 -8.18
N LEU A 11 -4.84 13.14 -7.32
CA LEU A 11 -5.13 14.09 -6.24
C LEU A 11 -4.71 13.54 -4.86
N ALA A 12 -3.83 12.53 -4.83
CA ALA A 12 -3.40 11.83 -3.62
C ALA A 12 -4.57 11.35 -2.74
N GLY A 13 -5.67 10.97 -3.40
CA GLY A 13 -6.88 10.45 -2.80
C GLY A 13 -6.97 8.93 -2.88
N SER A 14 -8.10 8.40 -2.43
CA SER A 14 -8.41 6.97 -2.47
C SER A 14 -9.86 6.73 -2.88
N ILE A 15 -10.18 5.48 -3.22
CA ILE A 15 -11.55 5.05 -3.51
C ILE A 15 -11.94 3.95 -2.54
N ARG A 16 -13.13 4.08 -1.95
CA ARG A 16 -13.78 3.06 -1.12
C ARG A 16 -15.11 2.65 -1.77
N ARG A 17 -15.51 1.40 -1.55
CA ARG A 17 -16.81 0.87 -1.97
C ARG A 17 -17.52 0.31 -0.74
N GLU A 18 -18.72 0.82 -0.48
CA GLU A 18 -19.54 0.43 0.66
C GLU A 18 -20.98 0.20 0.16
N GLY A 19 -21.35 -1.07 -0.02
CA GLY A 19 -22.60 -1.45 -0.66
C GLY A 19 -22.66 -0.91 -2.10
N ALA A 20 -23.73 -0.18 -2.42
CA ALA A 20 -23.92 0.43 -3.73
C ALA A 20 -23.18 1.78 -3.91
N TRP A 21 -22.57 2.32 -2.85
CA TRP A 21 -21.89 3.60 -2.89
C TRP A 21 -20.41 3.43 -3.25
N VAL A 22 -19.93 4.32 -4.12
CA VAL A 22 -18.51 4.46 -4.45
C VAL A 22 -18.04 5.81 -3.95
N THR A 23 -17.12 5.82 -3.00
CA THR A 23 -16.64 7.02 -2.35
C THR A 23 -15.25 7.38 -2.84
N ILE A 24 -15.12 8.58 -3.42
CA ILE A 24 -13.84 9.21 -3.72
C ILE A 24 -13.45 10.05 -2.51
N VAL A 25 -12.31 9.72 -1.89
CA VAL A 25 -11.77 10.45 -0.74
C VAL A 25 -10.62 11.32 -1.22
N ILE A 26 -10.75 12.64 -1.13
CA ILE A 26 -9.68 13.59 -1.49
C ILE A 26 -9.56 14.60 -0.34
N SER A 27 -8.35 14.83 0.16
CA SER A 27 -8.09 15.79 1.25
C SER A 27 -8.98 15.58 2.48
N ARG A 28 -9.25 14.31 2.85
CA ARG A 28 -10.16 13.88 3.94
C ARG A 28 -11.64 14.23 3.74
N GLN A 29 -12.03 14.58 2.52
CA GLN A 29 -13.43 14.81 2.17
C GLN A 29 -13.99 13.64 1.36
N ASP A 30 -15.15 13.17 1.78
CA ASP A 30 -15.82 12.00 1.21
C ASP A 30 -16.88 12.44 0.20
N PHE A 31 -16.64 12.14 -1.08
CA PHE A 31 -17.60 12.31 -2.16
C PHE A 31 -18.14 10.93 -2.55
N SER A 32 -19.31 10.56 -2.03
CA SER A 32 -19.93 9.26 -2.29
C SER A 32 -20.89 9.34 -3.47
N PHE A 33 -20.76 8.45 -4.43
CA PHE A 33 -21.60 8.39 -5.62
C PHE A 33 -22.43 7.12 -5.60
N LEU A 34 -23.71 7.25 -5.96
CA LEU A 34 -24.55 6.11 -6.27
C LEU A 34 -24.59 5.97 -7.80
N PRO A 35 -23.96 4.94 -8.40
CA PRO A 35 -23.96 4.78 -9.84
C PRO A 35 -25.37 4.78 -10.44
N ARG A 36 -25.52 5.43 -11.59
CA ARG A 36 -26.79 5.65 -12.30
C ARG A 36 -27.76 6.62 -11.62
N ALA A 37 -27.40 7.21 -10.49
CA ALA A 37 -28.12 8.33 -9.90
C ALA A 37 -27.41 9.66 -10.21
N ALA A 38 -28.17 10.69 -10.61
CA ALA A 38 -27.66 12.05 -10.85
C ALA A 38 -27.51 12.83 -9.53
N LEU A 39 -26.89 12.20 -8.54
CA LEU A 39 -26.65 12.76 -7.22
C LEU A 39 -25.34 12.19 -6.62
N TYR A 40 -24.77 12.94 -5.69
CA TYR A 40 -23.69 12.49 -4.83
C TYR A 40 -24.00 12.85 -3.40
N ARG A 41 -23.37 12.16 -2.46
CA ARG A 41 -23.41 12.47 -1.04
C ARG A 41 -22.07 13.08 -0.65
N LEU A 42 -22.12 14.23 -0.01
CA LEU A 42 -20.98 14.88 0.63
C LEU A 42 -21.24 14.92 2.13
N ASN A 43 -20.45 14.17 2.89
CA ASN A 43 -20.73 13.89 4.30
C ASN A 43 -22.15 13.31 4.45
N ASP A 44 -23.10 14.04 5.06
CA ASP A 44 -24.49 13.61 5.26
C ASP A 44 -25.51 14.29 4.34
N ARG A 45 -25.05 15.07 3.34
CA ARG A 45 -25.94 15.81 2.42
C ARG A 45 -25.93 15.20 1.04
N LEU A 46 -27.12 15.00 0.46
CA LEU A 46 -27.30 14.64 -0.94
C LEU A 46 -27.36 15.91 -1.79
N GLU A 47 -26.53 15.93 -2.83
CA GLU A 47 -26.33 17.06 -3.71
C GLU A 47 -26.51 16.61 -5.17
N PRO A 48 -27.07 17.45 -6.05
CA PRO A 48 -27.31 17.08 -7.44
C PRO A 48 -26.01 16.97 -8.25
N LEU A 49 -26.05 16.12 -9.27
CA LEU A 49 -25.06 16.06 -10.35
C LEU A 49 -25.73 16.40 -11.69
N ALA A 50 -25.01 17.08 -12.58
CA ALA A 50 -25.48 17.38 -13.93
C ALA A 50 -25.71 16.12 -14.79
N ALA A 51 -25.09 14.99 -14.43
CA ALA A 51 -25.33 13.69 -15.03
C ALA A 51 -25.08 12.58 -14.00
N PRO A 52 -25.63 11.37 -14.17
CA PRO A 52 -25.26 10.25 -13.31
C PRO A 52 -23.78 9.89 -13.39
N ALA A 53 -23.20 9.48 -12.26
CA ALA A 53 -21.96 8.71 -12.31
C ALA A 53 -22.26 7.33 -12.92
N ILE A 54 -21.39 6.83 -13.79
CA ILE A 54 -21.61 5.60 -14.57
C ILE A 54 -20.48 4.62 -14.29
N GLU A 55 -20.81 3.36 -14.05
CA GLU A 55 -19.81 2.30 -14.02
C GLU A 55 -19.59 1.72 -15.42
N ARG A 56 -18.32 1.52 -15.77
CA ARG A 56 -17.91 0.79 -16.98
C ARG A 56 -16.73 -0.10 -16.63
N GLY A 57 -16.93 -1.42 -16.71
CA GLY A 57 -15.99 -2.38 -16.14
C GLY A 57 -15.78 -2.09 -14.66
N ASP A 58 -14.52 -2.08 -14.23
CA ASP A 58 -14.17 -1.88 -12.80
C ASP A 58 -14.05 -0.40 -12.39
N SER A 59 -14.30 0.52 -13.33
CA SER A 59 -14.12 1.95 -13.11
C SER A 59 -15.44 2.70 -12.98
N LEU A 60 -15.53 3.56 -11.96
CA LEU A 60 -16.54 4.60 -11.87
C LEU A 60 -16.11 5.78 -12.75
N PHE A 61 -17.05 6.31 -13.52
CA PHE A 61 -16.90 7.53 -14.30
C PHE A 61 -17.80 8.61 -13.71
N VAL A 62 -17.20 9.70 -13.26
CA VAL A 62 -17.93 10.84 -12.69
C VAL A 62 -18.17 11.91 -13.76
N PRO A 63 -19.23 12.72 -13.63
CA PRO A 63 -19.49 13.85 -14.53
C PRO A 63 -18.31 14.81 -14.56
N TYR A 64 -18.10 15.47 -15.70
CA TYR A 64 -17.07 16.50 -15.80
C TYR A 64 -17.31 17.64 -14.80
N GLN A 65 -18.58 17.97 -14.52
CA GLN A 65 -18.98 18.92 -13.47
C GLN A 65 -18.32 18.64 -12.12
N PHE A 66 -18.13 17.36 -11.78
CA PHE A 66 -17.47 17.00 -10.52
C PHE A 66 -16.06 17.58 -10.44
N VAL A 67 -15.32 17.50 -11.54
CA VAL A 67 -13.94 17.97 -11.64
C VAL A 67 -13.87 19.48 -11.86
N SER A 68 -14.76 20.04 -12.68
CA SER A 68 -14.69 21.44 -13.09
C SER A 68 -15.34 22.42 -12.12
N GLU A 69 -16.29 21.96 -11.30
CA GLU A 69 -17.09 22.83 -10.43
C GLU A 69 -17.11 22.35 -8.98
N ILE A 70 -17.40 21.06 -8.75
CA ILE A 70 -17.60 20.55 -7.39
C ILE A 70 -16.28 20.50 -6.62
N LEU A 71 -15.23 19.90 -7.20
CA LEU A 71 -13.92 19.82 -6.55
C LEU A 71 -13.36 21.22 -6.21
N PRO A 72 -13.28 22.19 -7.14
CA PRO A 72 -12.82 23.55 -6.80
C PRO A 72 -13.72 24.29 -5.82
N ARG A 73 -15.02 23.97 -5.74
CA ARG A 73 -15.92 24.59 -4.77
C ARG A 73 -15.58 24.19 -3.34
N TYR A 74 -15.24 22.91 -3.11
CA TYR A 74 -14.96 22.39 -1.77
C TYR A 74 -13.48 22.38 -1.42
N LEU A 75 -12.61 22.26 -2.41
CA LEU A 75 -11.16 22.20 -2.26
C LEU A 75 -10.48 23.42 -2.91
N GLY A 76 -11.19 24.56 -2.98
CA GLY A 76 -10.73 25.77 -3.69
C GLY A 76 -9.46 26.41 -3.13
N GLU A 77 -9.10 26.09 -1.89
CA GLU A 77 -7.81 26.41 -1.28
C GLU A 77 -6.64 25.61 -1.91
N LEU A 78 -6.94 24.41 -2.40
CA LEU A 78 -5.96 23.43 -2.89
C LEU A 78 -5.94 23.33 -4.41
N TYR A 79 -7.09 23.52 -5.06
CA TYR A 79 -7.27 23.26 -6.48
C TYR A 79 -8.16 24.30 -7.14
N LYS A 80 -7.74 24.76 -8.32
CA LYS A 80 -8.54 25.56 -9.24
C LYS A 80 -8.72 24.80 -10.55
N PHE A 81 -9.88 24.93 -11.17
CA PHE A 81 -10.06 24.45 -12.54
C PHE A 81 -9.62 25.51 -13.55
N ASP A 82 -8.62 25.19 -14.37
CA ASP A 82 -8.24 25.97 -15.55
C ASP A 82 -9.14 25.58 -16.72
N ARG A 83 -10.04 26.49 -17.08
CA ARG A 83 -11.01 26.28 -18.16
C ARG A 83 -10.36 26.26 -19.54
N LEU A 84 -9.27 26.99 -19.76
CA LEU A 84 -8.60 27.06 -21.06
C LEU A 84 -7.79 25.79 -21.30
N ALA A 85 -7.10 25.28 -20.27
CA ALA A 85 -6.35 24.04 -20.34
C ALA A 85 -7.18 22.79 -20.02
N ALA A 86 -8.47 22.95 -19.72
CA ALA A 86 -9.41 21.89 -19.33
C ALA A 86 -8.87 20.93 -18.25
N ARG A 87 -8.19 21.47 -17.23
CA ARG A 87 -7.53 20.69 -16.17
C ARG A 87 -7.65 21.31 -14.79
N LEU A 88 -7.58 20.48 -13.75
CA LEU A 88 -7.33 20.95 -12.39
C LEU A 88 -5.86 21.39 -12.26
N VAL A 89 -5.66 22.51 -11.60
CA VAL A 89 -4.37 23.09 -11.25
C VAL A 89 -4.30 23.18 -9.74
N GLN A 90 -3.25 22.62 -9.15
CA GLN A 90 -2.99 22.72 -7.72
C GLN A 90 -2.55 24.16 -7.38
N LEU A 91 -3.19 24.76 -6.38
CA LEU A 91 -2.89 26.09 -5.90
C LEU A 91 -1.85 26.00 -4.80
N GLY A 92 -0.66 26.55 -5.07
CA GLY A 92 0.47 26.55 -4.14
C GLY A 92 1.05 25.16 -3.89
N THR A 93 2.20 25.13 -3.21
CA THR A 93 2.73 23.90 -2.61
C THR A 93 2.02 23.68 -1.29
N VAL A 94 0.81 23.11 -1.32
CA VAL A 94 0.35 22.37 -0.13
C VAL A 94 1.16 21.09 -0.14
N ALA A 95 2.37 21.17 0.43
CA ALA A 95 3.06 19.99 0.89
C ALA A 95 2.02 19.24 1.72
N ALA A 96 1.59 18.07 1.25
CA ALA A 96 0.78 17.17 2.06
C ALA A 96 1.41 17.18 3.45
N PRO A 97 0.64 17.41 4.53
CA PRO A 97 1.22 17.55 5.86
C PRO A 97 2.18 16.38 6.03
N ALA A 98 3.46 16.69 6.25
CA ALA A 98 4.51 15.68 6.26
C ALA A 98 3.99 14.54 7.17
N PRO A 99 3.87 13.31 6.65
CA PRO A 99 3.17 12.26 7.37
C PRO A 99 3.76 12.19 8.78
N LYS A 100 2.87 12.25 9.79
CA LYS A 100 3.28 12.31 11.19
C LYS A 100 4.18 11.12 11.45
N ARG A 101 5.48 11.37 11.55
CA ARG A 101 6.45 10.32 11.78
C ARG A 101 6.17 9.71 13.16
N LEU A 102 6.28 8.39 13.23
CA LEU A 102 6.35 7.68 14.50
C LEU A 102 7.52 8.24 15.33
N PRO A 103 7.56 8.03 16.65
CA PRO A 103 8.64 8.54 17.51
C PRO A 103 10.07 8.17 17.05
N ASN A 104 10.19 7.13 16.22
CA ASN A 104 11.43 6.65 15.62
C ASN A 104 11.74 7.23 14.21
N GLY A 105 10.95 8.19 13.73
CA GLY A 105 11.14 8.85 12.44
C GLY A 105 10.52 8.14 11.23
N LEU A 106 9.87 6.98 11.39
CA LEU A 106 9.24 6.25 10.29
C LEU A 106 7.84 6.74 9.98
N LEU A 107 7.31 6.49 8.77
CA LEU A 107 5.92 6.79 8.46
C LEU A 107 4.99 5.70 9.03
N PRO A 108 3.83 6.07 9.61
CA PRO A 108 2.81 5.10 9.97
C PRO A 108 2.30 4.36 8.74
N GLY A 109 2.02 3.07 8.89
CA GLY A 109 1.42 2.26 7.83
C GLY A 109 2.41 1.61 6.87
N HIS A 110 3.72 1.74 7.10
CA HIS A 110 4.69 0.96 6.33
C HIS A 110 4.47 -0.55 6.54
N ILE A 111 4.50 -1.30 5.44
CA ILE A 111 4.36 -2.75 5.42
C ILE A 111 5.70 -3.35 4.96
N VAL A 112 6.33 -4.12 5.84
CA VAL A 112 7.56 -4.86 5.54
C VAL A 112 7.23 -6.34 5.50
N THR A 113 7.57 -7.00 4.39
CA THR A 113 7.54 -8.45 4.31
C THR A 113 8.90 -9.00 4.73
N VAL A 114 8.92 -9.78 5.81
CA VAL A 114 10.10 -10.48 6.31
C VAL A 114 10.01 -11.94 5.89
N ASP A 115 11.07 -12.41 5.27
CA ASP A 115 11.14 -13.72 4.69
C ASP A 115 12.25 -14.55 5.35
N ALA A 116 11.83 -15.59 6.09
CA ALA A 116 12.75 -16.50 6.75
C ALA A 116 13.22 -17.59 5.79
N GLY A 117 14.51 -17.55 5.41
CA GLY A 117 15.19 -18.52 4.55
C GLY A 117 14.87 -19.98 4.86
N HIS A 118 14.73 -20.80 3.82
CA HIS A 118 14.55 -22.26 3.91
C HIS A 118 13.31 -22.67 4.74
N GLY A 119 13.34 -23.87 5.35
CA GLY A 119 12.28 -24.38 6.21
C GLY A 119 11.76 -25.76 5.80
N GLY A 120 11.09 -26.43 6.74
CA GLY A 120 10.60 -27.80 6.56
C GLY A 120 11.73 -28.76 6.21
N ALA A 121 11.57 -29.47 5.08
CA ALA A 121 12.55 -30.42 4.57
C ALA A 121 13.83 -29.76 4.00
N ASP A 122 13.86 -28.45 3.84
CA ASP A 122 15.04 -27.71 3.40
C ASP A 122 15.77 -27.13 4.62
N PRO A 123 16.88 -27.72 5.07
CA PRO A 123 17.63 -27.20 6.21
C PRO A 123 18.44 -25.93 5.87
N GLY A 124 18.65 -25.65 4.58
CA GLY A 124 19.69 -24.74 4.12
C GLY A 124 21.08 -25.20 4.55
N THR A 125 21.95 -24.25 4.84
CA THR A 125 23.33 -24.51 5.26
C THR A 125 23.39 -25.19 6.63
N LEU A 126 24.20 -26.24 6.75
CA LEU A 126 24.48 -26.90 8.03
C LEU A 126 25.57 -26.15 8.79
N GLY A 127 25.33 -25.86 10.06
CA GLY A 127 26.28 -25.24 10.99
C GLY A 127 27.40 -26.20 11.37
N ARG A 128 28.40 -26.37 10.49
CA ARG A 128 29.52 -27.33 10.64
C ARG A 128 30.27 -27.23 11.98
N PHE A 129 30.36 -26.02 12.54
CA PHE A 129 31.11 -25.74 13.76
C PHE A 129 30.25 -25.66 15.01
N PHE A 130 28.94 -25.91 14.90
CA PHE A 130 28.03 -25.89 16.05
C PHE A 130 27.72 -27.31 16.51
N PRO A 131 27.95 -27.65 17.79
CA PRO A 131 27.88 -29.02 18.31
C PRO A 131 26.46 -29.63 18.33
N ARG A 132 25.43 -28.92 17.87
CA ARG A 132 24.01 -29.30 17.99
C ARG A 132 23.27 -29.42 16.65
N GLY A 133 23.98 -29.47 15.52
CA GLY A 133 23.32 -29.61 14.21
C GLY A 133 22.42 -28.42 13.86
N VAL A 134 22.81 -27.22 14.27
CA VAL A 134 22.09 -25.99 13.94
C VAL A 134 22.03 -25.85 12.42
N THR A 135 20.83 -25.64 11.89
CA THR A 135 20.60 -25.44 10.46
C THR A 135 20.27 -23.99 10.17
N GLU A 136 20.54 -23.55 8.94
CA GLU A 136 20.22 -22.21 8.48
C GLU A 136 18.76 -21.87 8.71
N LYS A 137 17.83 -22.80 8.40
CA LYS A 137 16.39 -22.59 8.63
C LYS A 137 16.02 -22.25 10.08
N ASP A 138 16.77 -22.77 11.05
CA ASP A 138 16.53 -22.52 12.47
C ASP A 138 16.97 -21.12 12.86
N VAL A 139 18.11 -20.70 12.33
CA VAL A 139 18.68 -19.37 12.58
C VAL A 139 17.82 -18.31 11.90
N THR A 140 17.50 -18.49 10.61
CA THR A 140 16.70 -17.53 9.85
C THR A 140 15.31 -17.36 10.45
N LEU A 141 14.65 -18.44 10.91
CA LEU A 141 13.35 -18.34 11.60
C LEU A 141 13.45 -17.53 12.90
N LYS A 142 14.44 -17.83 13.75
CA LYS A 142 14.62 -17.12 15.01
C LYS A 142 14.90 -15.64 14.81
N VAL A 143 15.79 -15.30 13.88
CA VAL A 143 16.11 -13.90 13.56
C VAL A 143 14.89 -13.20 12.96
N ALA A 144 14.14 -13.85 12.07
CA ALA A 144 12.95 -13.28 11.46
C ALA A 144 11.86 -12.95 12.50
N LEU A 145 11.62 -13.83 13.48
CA LEU A 145 10.65 -13.59 14.55
C LEU A 145 11.09 -12.46 15.49
N LEU A 146 12.39 -12.35 15.78
CA LEU A 146 12.93 -11.22 16.55
C LEU A 146 12.78 -9.90 15.78
N LEU A 147 13.10 -9.91 14.48
CA LEU A 147 12.91 -8.76 13.61
C LEU A 147 11.45 -8.35 13.53
N GLN A 148 10.53 -9.29 13.37
CA GLN A 148 9.09 -9.04 13.39
C GLN A 148 8.67 -8.30 14.66
N LYS A 149 9.07 -8.83 15.82
CA LYS A 149 8.74 -8.23 17.13
C LYS A 149 9.23 -6.78 17.23
N GLU A 150 10.46 -6.52 16.80
CA GLU A 150 11.07 -5.19 16.87
C GLU A 150 10.40 -4.19 15.91
N LEU A 151 10.12 -4.62 14.67
CA LEU A 151 9.44 -3.78 13.68
C LEU A 151 8.00 -3.45 14.13
N VAL A 152 7.27 -4.42 14.69
CA VAL A 152 5.92 -4.19 15.25
C VAL A 152 5.95 -3.22 16.43
N ALA A 153 6.91 -3.37 17.36
CA ALA A 153 7.09 -2.43 18.47
C ALA A 153 7.39 -1.00 18.00
N ARG A 154 7.95 -0.86 16.81
CA ARG A 154 8.24 0.39 16.11
C ARG A 154 7.08 0.92 15.27
N GLY A 155 5.91 0.29 15.30
CA GLY A 155 4.70 0.70 14.59
C GLY A 155 4.68 0.35 13.10
N ILE A 156 5.50 -0.62 12.68
CA ILE A 156 5.55 -1.13 11.30
C ILE A 156 4.69 -2.39 11.20
N THR A 157 3.89 -2.50 10.15
CA THR A 157 3.13 -3.72 9.86
C THR A 157 4.08 -4.75 9.24
N VAL A 158 4.11 -5.97 9.79
CA VAL A 158 5.01 -7.02 9.29
C VAL A 158 4.21 -8.20 8.73
N ARG A 159 4.53 -8.59 7.49
CA ARG A 159 4.07 -9.84 6.88
C ARG A 159 5.21 -10.84 6.91
N MET A 160 4.92 -12.10 7.24
CA MET A 160 5.92 -13.16 7.31
C MET A 160 5.68 -14.17 6.21
N THR A 161 6.73 -14.65 5.53
CA THR A 161 6.58 -15.78 4.58
C THR A 161 6.39 -17.12 5.32
N ARG A 162 6.91 -17.22 6.54
CA ARG A 162 6.62 -18.29 7.52
C ARG A 162 6.88 -17.82 8.95
N THR A 163 6.16 -18.43 9.90
CA THR A 163 6.33 -18.21 11.35
C THR A 163 6.65 -19.49 12.12
N THR A 164 6.67 -20.63 11.41
CA THR A 164 7.00 -21.96 11.93
C THR A 164 7.99 -22.65 10.99
N ASP A 165 8.41 -23.87 11.33
CA ASP A 165 9.28 -24.68 10.48
C ASP A 165 8.52 -25.31 9.31
N THR A 166 8.11 -24.47 8.35
CA THR A 166 7.48 -24.87 7.10
C THR A 166 8.30 -24.34 5.92
N ARG A 167 8.19 -25.00 4.76
CA ARG A 167 8.87 -24.56 3.53
C ARG A 167 7.91 -23.72 2.68
N PRO A 168 8.07 -22.39 2.60
CA PRO A 168 7.31 -21.59 1.66
C PRO A 168 7.78 -21.93 0.24
N SER A 169 6.86 -21.99 -0.71
CA SER A 169 7.25 -22.14 -2.12
C SER A 169 8.00 -20.89 -2.59
N ASN A 170 9.09 -21.06 -3.36
CA ASN A 170 9.82 -19.94 -3.92
C ASN A 170 8.93 -19.06 -4.82
N LEU A 171 7.89 -19.64 -5.43
CA LEU A 171 6.91 -18.93 -6.24
C LEU A 171 5.99 -18.00 -5.42
N ILE A 172 5.90 -18.19 -4.10
CA ILE A 172 5.02 -17.38 -3.23
C ILE A 172 5.78 -16.40 -2.33
N ARG A 173 7.09 -16.60 -2.11
CA ARG A 173 7.90 -15.76 -1.21
C ARG A 173 7.89 -14.30 -1.67
N ALA A 174 8.43 -14.01 -2.85
CA ALA A 174 8.49 -12.64 -3.36
C ALA A 174 7.09 -12.03 -3.57
N PRO A 175 6.10 -12.74 -4.15
CA PRO A 175 4.74 -12.22 -4.27
C PRO A 175 4.01 -11.92 -2.95
N THR A 176 4.50 -12.40 -1.81
CA THR A 176 3.95 -11.99 -0.49
C THR A 176 4.14 -10.49 -0.23
N CYS A 177 5.14 -9.87 -0.87
CA CYS A 177 5.30 -8.43 -0.96
C CYS A 177 4.59 -7.91 -2.21
N ASP A 178 3.28 -7.66 -2.09
CA ASP A 178 2.45 -7.10 -3.15
C ASP A 178 2.58 -5.57 -3.25
N ALA A 179 1.72 -4.92 -4.05
CA ALA A 179 1.72 -3.46 -4.24
C ALA A 179 1.50 -2.63 -2.96
N SER A 180 1.08 -3.24 -1.84
CA SER A 180 0.96 -2.57 -0.54
C SER A 180 2.18 -2.75 0.36
N CYS A 181 3.13 -3.61 -0.02
CA CYS A 181 4.38 -3.82 0.70
C CYS A 181 5.45 -2.83 0.23
N ASP A 182 6.11 -2.17 1.18
CA ASP A 182 7.14 -1.17 0.90
C ASP A 182 8.54 -1.79 0.77
N LEU A 183 8.79 -2.89 1.48
CA LEU A 183 10.09 -3.54 1.54
C LEU A 183 9.96 -5.05 1.74
N PHE A 184 10.72 -5.81 0.98
CA PHE A 184 10.93 -7.24 1.18
C PHE A 184 12.34 -7.48 1.75
N VAL A 185 12.42 -8.16 2.90
CA VAL A 185 13.68 -8.51 3.57
C VAL A 185 13.80 -10.03 3.64
N SER A 186 14.69 -10.62 2.84
CA SER A 186 15.01 -12.05 2.94
C SER A 186 16.20 -12.28 3.84
N LEU A 187 16.06 -13.18 4.79
CA LEU A 187 17.09 -13.53 5.76
C LEU A 187 17.65 -14.91 5.43
N HIS A 188 18.95 -14.95 5.16
CA HIS A 188 19.74 -16.14 4.87
C HIS A 188 21.06 -16.09 5.65
N VAL A 189 21.60 -17.26 5.96
CA VAL A 189 22.90 -17.43 6.61
C VAL A 189 23.69 -18.44 5.80
N ASP A 190 24.08 -18.01 4.61
CA ASP A 190 24.82 -18.81 3.64
C ASP A 190 26.21 -19.18 4.15
N ALA A 191 26.80 -20.20 3.52
CA ALA A 191 28.23 -20.49 3.63
C ALA A 191 28.90 -20.48 2.27
N LEU A 192 30.14 -20.00 2.25
CA LEU A 192 31.04 -20.15 1.11
C LEU A 192 31.87 -21.43 1.30
N ASP A 193 32.06 -22.21 0.22
CA ASP A 193 32.96 -23.36 0.25
C ASP A 193 34.41 -22.87 0.34
N THR A 194 35.07 -23.17 1.45
CA THR A 194 36.47 -22.80 1.69
C THR A 194 37.45 -23.48 0.73
N ARG A 195 37.02 -24.50 -0.03
CA ARG A 195 37.84 -25.16 -1.07
C ARG A 195 37.83 -24.45 -2.43
N LYS A 196 37.02 -23.40 -2.61
CA LYS A 196 36.92 -22.65 -3.88
C LYS A 196 37.63 -21.30 -3.90
N ARG A 197 38.37 -20.92 -2.84
CA ARG A 197 39.39 -19.87 -2.97
C ARG A 197 40.57 -20.46 -3.75
N ARG A 198 40.49 -20.36 -5.08
CA ARG A 198 41.65 -20.48 -5.96
C ARG A 198 42.42 -19.17 -5.90
N ASP A 199 43.73 -19.31 -5.74
CA ASP A 199 44.76 -18.30 -5.94
C ASP A 199 44.63 -17.62 -7.32
#